data_AF-A0A1N6Q5F1-F1
#
_entry.id   AF-A0A1N6Q5F1-F1
#
_cell.length_a   1.000
_cell.length_b   1.000
_cell.length_c   1.000
_cell.angle_alpha   90.00
_cell.angle_beta   90.00
_cell.angle_gamma   90.00
#
_symmetry.space_group_name_H-M   'P 1'
#
loop_
_entity.id
_entity.type
_entity.pdbx_description
1 polymer ?
#
loop_
_entity_poly.entity_id
_entity_poly.type
_entity_poly.pdbx_seq_one_letter_code
_entity_poly.pdbx_strand_id
1 'polypeptide(L)' 'MKIKTPLLLGLLAVALTGCIVAPPPPPHSGPPPGAYRDRDRDGMPNRYDRDRDGDGVPNRYDSRPNDPRYR' A
#
# COMPACT_ATOMS: atom_id res chain seq x y z
N MET A 1 27.11 4.35 -44.96
CA MET A 1 26.57 3.65 -43.76
C MET A 1 26.28 4.68 -42.66
N LYS A 2 25.07 5.26 -42.57
CA LYS A 2 24.75 6.38 -41.65
C LYS A 2 23.29 6.37 -41.14
N ILE A 3 22.73 5.19 -40.79
CA ILE A 3 21.31 5.04 -40.38
C ILE A 3 21.15 4.50 -38.94
N LYS A 4 22.24 4.28 -38.19
CA LYS A 4 22.16 3.65 -36.85
C LYS A 4 21.83 4.61 -35.70
N THR A 5 21.94 5.93 -35.91
CA THR A 5 21.77 6.95 -34.88
C THR A 5 20.31 7.32 -34.51
N PRO A 6 19.33 7.42 -35.44
CA PRO A 6 17.96 7.79 -35.04
C PRO A 6 17.23 6.65 -34.31
N LEU A 7 17.58 5.40 -34.61
CA LEU A 7 16.97 4.21 -34.00
C LEU A 7 17.33 4.08 -32.51
N LEU A 8 18.55 4.49 -32.14
CA LEU A 8 19.01 4.46 -30.76
C LEU A 8 18.36 5.57 -29.91
N LEU A 9 18.13 6.76 -30.49
CA LEU A 9 17.44 7.86 -29.82
C LEU A 9 15.95 7.57 -29.60
N GLY A 10 15.29 6.93 -30.58
CA GLY A 10 13.88 6.54 -30.45
C GLY A 10 13.64 5.54 -29.33
N LEU A 11 14.57 4.60 -29.12
CA LEU A 11 14.48 3.59 -28.05
C LEU A 11 14.67 4.19 -26.65
N LEU A 12 15.53 5.21 -26.50
CA LEU A 12 15.75 5.89 -25.23
C LEU A 12 14.51 6.71 -24.78
N ALA A 13 13.80 7.32 -25.74
CA ALA A 13 12.60 8.10 -25.46
C ALA A 13 11.43 7.25 -24.97
N VAL A 14 11.28 6.01 -25.46
CA VAL A 14 10.21 5.08 -25.03
C VAL A 14 10.45 4.56 -23.60
N ALA A 15 11.71 4.42 -23.17
CA ALA A 15 12.05 3.97 -21.83
C ALA A 15 11.73 5.01 -20.73
N LEU A 16 11.69 6.30 -21.07
CA LEU A 16 11.44 7.40 -20.12
C LEU A 16 9.94 7.67 -19.86
N THR A 17 9.04 7.15 -20.69
CA THR A 17 7.59 7.41 -20.60
C THR A 17 6.84 6.48 -19.63
N GLY A 18 7.56 5.58 -18.94
CA GLY A 18 6.98 4.44 -18.22
C GLY A 18 6.69 4.63 -16.73
N CYS A 19 6.44 5.83 -16.22
CA CYS A 19 6.06 6.02 -14.80
C CYS A 19 4.54 6.10 -14.65
N ILE A 20 3.83 5.00 -14.84
CA ILE A 20 2.42 4.91 -14.43
C ILE A 20 2.42 4.80 -12.89
N VAL A 21 2.31 5.93 -12.22
CA VAL A 21 1.96 5.96 -10.80
C VAL A 21 0.52 5.49 -10.71
N ALA A 22 0.31 4.24 -10.30
CA ALA A 22 -1.01 3.78 -9.94
C ALA A 22 -1.53 4.72 -8.83
N PRO A 23 -2.71 5.36 -8.99
CA PRO A 23 -3.29 6.12 -7.90
C PRO A 23 -3.43 5.18 -6.70
N PRO A 24 -3.17 5.65 -5.47
CA PRO A 24 -3.37 4.84 -4.28
C PRO A 24 -4.81 4.29 -4.31
N PRO A 25 -5.03 3.05 -3.83
CA PRO A 25 -6.37 2.49 -3.78
C PRO A 25 -7.29 3.51 -3.08
N PRO A 26 -8.55 3.67 -3.54
CA PRO A 26 -9.48 4.60 -2.92
C PRO A 26 -9.54 4.28 -1.42
N PRO A 27 -9.55 5.30 -0.53
CA PRO A 27 -9.71 5.06 0.89
C PRO A 27 -10.96 4.21 1.07
N HIS A 28 -10.77 3.01 1.62
CA HIS A 28 -11.74 1.92 1.64
C HIS A 28 -13.15 2.46 1.89
N SER A 29 -13.98 2.41 0.84
CA SER A 29 -15.37 2.82 0.85
C SER A 29 -16.20 1.81 1.63
N GLY A 30 -16.11 1.92 2.94
CA GLY A 30 -16.89 1.13 3.89
C GLY A 30 -16.37 -0.29 4.08
N PRO A 31 -16.55 -0.84 5.30
CA PRO A 31 -16.13 -2.19 5.61
C PRO A 31 -16.86 -3.21 4.70
N PRO A 32 -16.16 -4.11 3.98
CA PRO A 32 -16.80 -5.27 3.37
C PRO A 32 -17.52 -6.10 4.45
N PRO A 33 -18.50 -6.95 4.11
CA PRO A 33 -19.17 -7.83 5.07
C PRO A 33 -18.13 -8.66 5.86
N GLY A 34 -17.80 -8.23 7.07
CA GLY A 34 -16.68 -8.76 7.88
C GLY A 34 -15.83 -7.69 8.59
N ALA A 35 -15.83 -6.44 8.12
CA ALA A 35 -15.06 -5.36 8.71
C ALA A 35 -15.75 -4.64 9.89
N TYR A 36 -16.71 -5.33 10.53
CA TYR A 36 -16.92 -5.20 11.98
C TYR A 36 -15.71 -5.66 12.80
N ARG A 37 -14.74 -6.33 12.16
CA ARG A 37 -13.52 -6.88 12.78
C ARG A 37 -12.25 -6.37 12.08
N ASP A 38 -12.26 -5.15 11.57
CA ASP A 38 -11.08 -4.46 11.04
C ASP A 38 -11.09 -3.06 11.68
N ARG A 39 -10.21 -2.85 12.67
CA ARG A 39 -10.31 -1.73 13.62
C ARG A 39 -9.62 -0.48 13.10
N ASP A 40 -8.47 -0.64 12.46
CA ASP A 40 -7.66 0.43 11.89
C ASP A 40 -7.98 0.71 10.41
N ARG A 41 -8.74 -0.19 9.76
CA ARG A 41 -9.23 -0.07 8.37
C ARG A 41 -8.11 -0.11 7.34
N ASP A 42 -7.07 -0.88 7.62
CA ASP A 42 -5.96 -1.13 6.69
C ASP A 42 -6.29 -2.20 5.62
N GLY A 43 -7.46 -2.85 5.75
CA GLY A 43 -7.93 -3.91 4.86
C GLY A 43 -7.60 -5.32 5.34
N MET A 44 -6.96 -5.48 6.50
CA MET A 44 -6.71 -6.75 7.16
C MET A 44 -7.72 -7.01 8.29
N PRO A 45 -8.38 -8.18 8.33
CA PRO A 45 -9.20 -8.51 9.48
C PRO A 45 -8.34 -8.64 10.76
N ASN A 46 -8.81 -8.09 11.88
CA ASN A 46 -8.23 -8.15 13.24
C ASN A 46 -7.72 -9.53 13.68
N ARG A 47 -8.26 -10.61 13.11
CA ARG A 47 -7.83 -12.00 13.38
C ARG A 47 -6.48 -12.35 12.77
N TYR A 48 -6.07 -11.60 11.75
CA TYR A 48 -4.86 -11.78 10.95
C TYR A 48 -3.92 -10.59 11.03
N ASP A 49 -4.45 -9.44 11.42
CA ASP A 49 -3.69 -8.24 11.62
C ASP A 49 -2.70 -8.38 12.79
N ARG A 50 -1.48 -7.92 12.55
CA ARG A 50 -0.36 -7.93 13.49
C ARG A 50 -0.22 -6.64 14.28
N ASP A 51 -0.95 -5.59 13.91
CA ASP A 51 -0.97 -4.26 14.52
C ASP A 51 -2.40 -3.72 14.45
N ARG A 52 -3.26 -4.23 15.33
CA ARG A 52 -4.73 -4.16 15.16
C ARG A 52 -5.30 -2.74 15.24
N ASP A 53 -4.62 -1.87 15.95
CA ASP A 53 -4.99 -0.49 16.16
C ASP A 53 -4.14 0.48 15.35
N GLY A 54 -3.18 -0.02 14.55
CA GLY A 54 -2.39 0.76 13.62
C GLY A 54 -1.49 1.78 14.33
N ASP A 55 -1.06 1.46 15.55
CA ASP A 55 -0.26 2.36 16.38
C ASP A 55 1.25 2.23 16.08
N GLY A 56 1.64 1.16 15.38
CA GLY A 56 3.01 0.84 14.98
C GLY A 56 3.72 -0.15 15.89
N VAL A 57 3.08 -0.63 16.96
CA VAL A 57 3.60 -1.64 17.88
C VAL A 57 2.94 -2.98 17.57
N PRO A 58 3.72 -4.05 17.26
CA PRO A 58 3.12 -5.34 16.98
C PRO A 58 2.31 -5.87 18.18
N ASN A 59 1.13 -6.46 17.93
CA ASN A 59 0.21 -7.04 18.92
C ASN A 59 0.87 -7.99 19.95
N ARG A 60 2.03 -8.56 19.61
CA ARG A 60 2.82 -9.45 20.49
C ARG A 60 3.67 -8.71 21.53
N TYR A 61 3.91 -7.43 21.32
CA TYR A 61 4.68 -6.53 22.18
C TYR A 61 3.83 -5.42 22.77
N ASP A 62 2.64 -5.19 22.21
CA ASP A 62 1.71 -4.22 22.74
C ASP A 62 0.93 -4.79 23.94
N SER A 63 0.90 -4.01 25.03
CA SER A 63 0.11 -4.32 26.23
C SER A 63 -1.36 -3.94 26.08
N ARG A 64 -1.70 -3.11 25.07
CA ARG A 64 -3.06 -2.73 24.71
C ARG A 64 -3.30 -2.79 23.18
N PRO A 65 -3.29 -4.00 22.57
CA PRO A 65 -3.36 -4.28 21.12
C PRO A 65 -4.72 -3.98 20.46
N ASN A 66 -5.32 -2.87 20.86
CA ASN A 66 -6.70 -2.44 20.65
C ASN A 66 -6.85 -0.93 20.99
N ASP A 67 -5.88 -0.28 21.64
CA ASP A 67 -5.89 1.13 22.03
C ASP A 67 -4.81 1.90 21.26
N PRO A 68 -5.15 2.61 20.17
CA PRO A 68 -4.18 3.30 19.31
C PRO A 68 -3.43 4.45 20.00
N ARG A 69 -3.79 4.78 21.25
CA ARG A 69 -3.14 5.82 22.04
C ARG A 69 -2.05 5.27 22.96
N TYR A 70 -1.90 3.96 23.03
CA TYR A 70 -0.98 3.29 23.93
C TYR A 70 0.20 2.72 23.14
N ARG A 71 1.34 3.42 23.16
CA ARG A 71 2.60 3.03 22.50
C ARG A 71 3.67 2.61 23.50
#